data_AF-M1C8W6-F1
#
_entry.id   AF-M1C8W6-F1
#
_cell.length_a   1.000
_cell.length_b   1.000
_cell.length_c   1.000
_cell.angle_alpha   90.00
_cell.angle_beta   90.00
_cell.angle_gamma   90.00
#
_symmetry.space_group_name_H-M   'P 1'
#
loop_
_entity.id
_entity.type
_entity.pdbx_description
1 polymer ?
#
loop_
_entity_poly.entity_id
_entity_poly.type
_entity_poly.pdbx_seq_one_letter_code
_entity_poly.pdbx_strand_id
1 'polypeptide(L)'
;MREMTLASGAVRFHHAPIFGLVCGLLGLNAETSQKTYLFITMRDVVSAATRLNLVGPLGAAVLQHQLAANAEELSKKWMNRPVEEACQTNPLLDTIQGCHGYLFSRLFCS
;
A
#
# COMPACT_ATOMS: atom_id res chain seq x y z
N MET A 1 20.57 -16.54 -1.80
CA MET A 1 19.67 -15.82 -0.87
C MET A 1 18.26 -16.41 -0.86
N ARG A 2 17.62 -16.66 -2.03
CA ARG A 2 16.29 -17.31 -2.16
C ARG A 2 16.21 -18.75 -1.58
N GLU A 3 17.26 -19.54 -1.80
CA GLU A 3 17.37 -20.92 -1.27
C GLU A 3 17.53 -20.97 0.26
N MET A 4 18.20 -19.98 0.86
CA MET A 4 18.47 -19.94 2.31
C MET A 4 17.25 -19.51 3.14
N THR A 5 16.36 -18.68 2.59
CA THR A 5 15.11 -18.28 3.26
C THR A 5 14.05 -19.39 3.28
N LEU A 6 14.09 -20.34 2.35
CA LEU A 6 13.20 -21.50 2.33
C LEU A 6 13.58 -22.53 3.42
N ALA A 7 14.86 -22.60 3.79
CA ALA A 7 15.37 -23.56 4.79
C ALA A 7 14.96 -23.25 6.24
N SER A 8 14.61 -22.00 6.56
CA SER A 8 14.25 -21.60 7.94
C SER A 8 12.77 -21.74 8.29
N GLY A 9 11.93 -22.16 7.33
CA GLY A 9 10.47 -22.27 7.48
C GLY A 9 9.73 -20.92 7.61
N ALA A 10 10.44 -19.81 7.84
CA ALA A 10 9.86 -18.49 8.02
C ALA A 10 10.21 -17.59 6.82
N VAL A 11 9.31 -17.55 5.84
CA VAL A 11 9.43 -16.63 4.70
C VAL A 11 8.69 -15.33 5.00
N ARG A 12 9.41 -14.21 4.93
CA ARG A 12 8.82 -12.87 5.06
C ARG A 12 8.53 -12.33 3.67
N PHE A 13 7.26 -12.05 3.41
CA PHE A 13 6.82 -11.47 2.15
C PHE A 13 6.18 -10.10 2.39
N HIS A 14 6.35 -9.20 1.43
CA HIS A 14 5.56 -7.97 1.39
C HIS A 14 4.13 -8.30 0.91
N HIS A 15 3.16 -7.50 1.36
CA HIS A 15 1.76 -7.71 1.00
C HIS A 15 1.52 -7.54 -0.52
N ALA A 16 2.14 -6.54 -1.17
CA ALA A 16 1.89 -6.25 -2.59
C ALA A 16 2.24 -7.41 -3.54
N PRO A 17 3.42 -8.05 -3.47
CA PRO A 17 3.73 -9.19 -4.33
C PRO A 17 2.82 -10.40 -4.09
N ILE A 18 2.44 -10.68 -2.84
CA ILE A 18 1.55 -11.80 -2.51
C ILE A 18 0.13 -11.53 -3.00
N PHE A 19 -0.36 -10.31 -2.83
CA PHE A 19 -1.65 -9.90 -3.36
C PHE A 19 -1.70 -10.09 -4.88
N GLY A 20 -0.67 -9.61 -5.60
CA GLY A 20 -0.58 -9.79 -7.05
C GLY A 20 -0.52 -11.26 -7.48
N LEU A 21 0.25 -12.09 -6.76
CA LEU A 21 0.32 -13.54 -7.00
C LEU A 21 -1.05 -14.20 -6.83
N VAL A 22 -1.74 -13.92 -5.72
CA VAL A 22 -3.07 -14.48 -5.45
C VAL A 22 -4.08 -14.02 -6.50
N CYS A 23 -4.08 -12.74 -6.88
CA CYS A 23 -4.94 -12.24 -7.95
C CYS A 23 -4.68 -12.96 -9.27
N GLY A 24 -3.42 -13.17 -9.64
CA GLY A 24 -3.05 -13.93 -10.84
C GLY A 24 -3.53 -15.39 -10.80
N LEU A 25 -3.41 -16.06 -9.65
CA LEU A 25 -3.93 -17.42 -9.45
C LEU A 25 -5.47 -17.49 -9.57
N LEU A 26 -6.17 -16.41 -9.21
CA LEU A 26 -7.62 -16.29 -9.37
C LEU A 26 -8.04 -15.86 -10.79
N GLY A 27 -7.10 -15.67 -11.72
CA GLY A 27 -7.38 -15.27 -13.10
C GLY A 27 -7.69 -13.78 -13.28
N LEU A 28 -7.39 -12.93 -12.29
CA LEU A 28 -7.47 -11.48 -12.45
C LEU A 28 -6.30 -10.99 -13.32
N ASN A 29 -6.60 -10.09 -14.24
CA ASN A 29 -5.55 -9.46 -15.04
C ASN A 29 -4.68 -8.52 -14.17
N ALA A 30 -3.47 -8.24 -14.64
CA ALA A 30 -2.49 -7.45 -13.90
C ALA A 30 -2.96 -6.00 -13.65
N GLU A 31 -3.67 -5.39 -14.61
CA GLU A 31 -4.15 -4.01 -14.49
C GLU A 31 -5.20 -3.88 -13.38
N THR A 32 -6.22 -4.74 -13.38
CA THR A 32 -7.24 -4.81 -12.34
C THR A 32 -6.59 -5.06 -10.98
N SER A 33 -5.66 -6.00 -10.89
CA SER A 33 -4.96 -6.33 -9.64
C SER A 33 -4.20 -5.12 -9.08
N GLN A 34 -3.45 -4.40 -9.91
CA GLN A 34 -2.72 -3.19 -9.52
C GLN A 34 -3.66 -2.06 -9.08
N LYS A 35 -4.74 -1.81 -9.85
CA LYS A 35 -5.76 -0.80 -9.51
C LYS A 35 -6.48 -1.12 -8.20
N THR A 36 -6.84 -2.38 -7.98
CA THR A 36 -7.46 -2.83 -6.73
C THR A 36 -6.51 -2.65 -5.55
N TYR A 37 -5.24 -3.01 -5.70
CA TYR A 37 -4.25 -2.83 -4.64
C TYR A 37 -4.07 -1.35 -4.26
N LEU A 38 -3.99 -0.47 -5.26
CA LEU A 38 -3.91 0.98 -5.06
C LEU A 38 -5.15 1.52 -4.33
N PHE A 39 -6.34 1.09 -4.74
CA PHE A 39 -7.60 1.49 -4.11
C PHE A 39 -7.68 1.07 -2.64
N ILE A 40 -7.35 -0.19 -2.33
CA ILE A 40 -7.38 -0.71 -0.95
C ILE A 40 -6.37 0.06 -0.09
N THR A 41 -5.16 0.29 -0.60
CA THR A 41 -4.12 1.05 0.12
C THR A 41 -4.58 2.48 0.42
N MET A 42 -5.14 3.18 -0.56
CA MET A 42 -5.69 4.53 -0.38
C MET A 42 -6.83 4.54 0.63
N ARG A 43 -7.77 3.60 0.52
CA ARG A 43 -8.89 3.44 1.46
C ARG A 43 -8.40 3.28 2.90
N ASP A 44 -7.35 2.49 3.11
CA ASP A 44 -6.83 2.21 4.45
C ASP A 44 -6.19 3.44 5.08
N VAL A 45 -5.50 4.27 4.28
CA VAL A 45 -4.97 5.57 4.72
C VAL A 45 -6.11 6.52 5.08
N VAL A 46 -7.14 6.62 4.24
CA VAL A 46 -8.32 7.46 4.51
C VAL A 46 -9.06 6.98 5.78
N SER A 47 -9.19 5.66 5.96
CA SER A 47 -9.75 5.06 7.17
C SER A 47 -8.91 5.35 8.43
N ALA A 48 -7.58 5.37 8.32
CA ALA A 48 -6.69 5.79 9.40
C ALA A 48 -6.92 7.26 9.77
N ALA A 49 -7.05 8.15 8.78
CA ALA A 49 -7.36 9.57 9.02
C ALA A 49 -8.68 9.75 9.79
N THR A 50 -9.72 8.94 9.48
CA THR A 50 -10.97 8.95 10.24
C THR A 50 -10.78 8.53 11.70
N ARG A 51 -10.01 7.46 11.95
CA ARG A 51 -9.72 6.94 13.31
C ARG A 51 -8.83 7.88 14.13
N LEU A 52 -8.00 8.68 13.45
CA LEU A 52 -7.22 9.77 14.03
C LEU A 52 -8.04 11.07 14.22
N ASN A 53 -9.35 11.04 13.92
CA ASN A 53 -10.26 12.18 14.05
C ASN A 53 -9.86 13.38 13.16
N LEU A 54 -9.16 13.14 12.04
CA LEU A 54 -8.78 14.18 11.07
C LEU A 54 -9.90 14.48 10.07
N VAL A 55 -10.73 13.47 9.75
CA VAL A 55 -11.85 13.58 8.82
C VAL A 55 -13.02 12.74 9.32
N GLY A 56 -14.26 13.21 9.15
CA GLY A 56 -15.45 12.43 9.50
C GLY A 56 -15.73 11.32 8.46
N PRO A 57 -16.52 10.28 8.80
CA PRO A 57 -16.80 9.16 7.88
C PRO A 57 -17.39 9.58 6.53
N LEU A 58 -18.28 10.58 6.51
CA LEU A 58 -18.85 11.12 5.27
C LEU A 58 -17.80 11.90 4.47
N GLY A 59 -16.98 12.71 5.16
CA GLY A 59 -15.88 13.43 4.52
C GLY A 59 -14.82 12.49 3.93
N ALA A 60 -14.56 11.36 4.59
CA ALA A 60 -13.66 10.32 4.11
C ALA A 60 -14.16 9.69 2.81
N ALA A 61 -15.46 9.40 2.70
CA ALA A 61 -16.05 8.90 1.47
C ALA A 61 -15.94 9.91 0.31
N VAL A 62 -16.20 11.19 0.59
CA VAL A 62 -16.03 12.28 -0.39
C VAL A 62 -14.56 12.41 -0.82
N LEU A 63 -13.63 12.40 0.13
CA LEU A 63 -12.19 12.48 -0.14
C LEU A 63 -11.72 11.31 -1.01
N GLN A 64 -12.17 10.08 -0.72
CA GLN A 64 -11.81 8.91 -1.51
C GLN A 64 -12.32 9.02 -2.96
N HIS A 65 -13.52 9.57 -3.16
CA HIS A 65 -14.02 9.86 -4.51
C HIS A 65 -13.19 10.94 -5.22
N GLN A 66 -12.85 12.03 -4.54
CA GLN A 66 -12.04 13.12 -5.11
C GLN A 66 -10.65 12.65 -5.53
N LEU A 67 -10.05 11.72 -4.78
CA LEU A 67 -8.72 11.15 -5.07
C LEU A 67 -8.74 10.12 -6.20
N ALA A 68 -9.91 9.68 -6.69
CA ALA A 68 -10.00 8.63 -7.71
C ALA A 68 -9.27 8.98 -9.01
N ALA A 69 -9.36 10.24 -9.45
CA ALA A 69 -8.67 10.73 -10.65
C ALA A 69 -7.14 10.66 -10.47
N ASN A 70 -6.62 11.10 -9.32
CA ASN A 70 -5.20 11.01 -8.99
C ASN A 70 -4.73 9.54 -8.90
N ALA A 71 -5.57 8.65 -8.35
CA ALA A 71 -5.28 7.21 -8.31
C ALA A 71 -5.08 6.64 -9.72
N GLU A 72 -5.96 7.00 -10.66
CA GLU A 72 -5.88 6.53 -12.03
C GLU A 72 -4.64 7.06 -12.74
N GLU A 73 -4.28 8.33 -12.52
CA GLU A 73 -3.05 8.93 -13.05
C GLU A 73 -1.80 8.23 -12.51
N LEU A 74 -1.74 7.98 -11.20
CA LEU A 74 -0.64 7.25 -10.55
C LEU A 74 -0.53 5.82 -11.07
N SER A 75 -1.66 5.13 -11.23
CA SER A 75 -1.71 3.79 -11.79
C SER A 75 -1.09 3.76 -13.19
N LYS A 76 -1.50 4.67 -14.09
CA LYS A 76 -0.93 4.77 -15.44
C LYS A 76 0.57 5.07 -15.44
N LYS A 77 1.04 5.89 -14.51
CA LYS A 77 2.47 6.27 -14.41
C LYS A 77 3.37 5.13 -13.94
N TRP A 78 2.89 4.30 -13.01
CA TRP A 78 3.72 3.33 -12.29
C TRP A 78 3.42 1.87 -12.64
N MET A 79 2.33 1.59 -13.36
CA MET A 79 1.99 0.21 -13.73
C MET A 79 3.02 -0.42 -14.66
N ASN A 80 3.15 -1.75 -14.55
CA ASN A 80 3.92 -2.60 -15.47
C ASN A 80 5.39 -2.20 -15.62
N ARG A 81 5.99 -1.62 -14.58
CA ARG A 81 7.43 -1.32 -14.53
C ARG A 81 8.26 -2.55 -14.14
N PRO A 82 9.51 -2.62 -14.61
CA PRO A 82 10.45 -3.66 -14.18
C PRO A 82 10.70 -3.58 -12.67
N VAL A 83 10.95 -4.73 -12.05
CA VAL A 83 11.15 -4.82 -10.58
C VAL A 83 12.42 -4.10 -10.13
N GLU A 84 13.39 -3.96 -11.03
CA GLU A 84 14.64 -3.24 -10.83
C GLU A 84 14.42 -1.73 -10.60
N GLU A 85 13.30 -1.19 -11.05
CA GLU A 85 12.90 0.20 -10.80
C GLU A 85 12.11 0.39 -9.50
N ALA A 86 11.82 -0.69 -8.76
CA ALA A 86 11.10 -0.60 -7.50
C ALA A 86 11.95 0.14 -6.45
N CYS A 87 11.55 1.36 -6.11
CA CYS A 87 12.25 2.21 -5.16
C CYS A 87 11.27 3.02 -4.30
N GLN A 88 11.74 3.47 -3.13
CA GLN A 88 11.02 4.51 -2.41
C GLN A 88 11.19 5.85 -3.15
N THR A 89 10.09 6.55 -3.38
CA THR A 89 10.07 7.85 -4.07
C THR A 89 9.95 9.03 -3.10
N ASN A 90 9.62 8.77 -1.83
CA ASN A 90 9.43 9.80 -0.81
C ASN A 90 10.24 9.50 0.47
N PRO A 91 11.46 10.03 0.61
CA PRO A 91 12.32 9.79 1.77
C PRO A 91 11.77 10.39 3.07
N LEU A 92 10.90 11.42 2.98
CA LEU A 92 10.26 11.98 4.16
C LEU A 92 9.29 10.98 4.78
N LEU A 93 8.52 10.26 3.97
CA LEU A 93 7.63 9.20 4.46
C LEU A 93 8.42 8.07 5.13
N ASP A 94 9.56 7.67 4.57
CA ASP A 94 10.45 6.68 5.22
C ASP A 94 10.95 7.15 6.57
N THR A 95 11.33 8.43 6.67
CA THR A 95 11.81 9.01 7.93
C THR A 95 10.71 9.05 8.98
N ILE A 96 9.51 9.50 8.60
CA ILE A 96 8.34 9.53 9.50
C ILE A 96 7.98 8.10 9.96
N GLN A 97 7.97 7.15 9.04
CA GLN A 97 7.69 5.73 9.32
C GLN A 97 8.70 5.14 10.30
N GLY A 98 10.00 5.42 10.10
CA GLY A 98 11.07 5.00 11.02
C GLY A 98 10.94 5.62 12.40
N CYS A 99 10.41 6.85 12.49
CA CYS A 99 10.18 7.56 13.74
C CYS A 99 8.87 7.18 14.44
N HIS A 100 8.00 6.35 13.85
CA HIS A 100 6.75 5.89 14.49
C HIS A 100 7.02 5.20 15.85
N GLY A 101 8.21 4.60 16.00
CA GLY A 101 8.74 4.04 17.25
C GLY A 101 8.82 5.04 18.42
N TYR A 102 8.91 6.35 18.15
CA TYR A 102 9.11 7.39 19.16
C TYR A 102 7.80 8.05 19.65
N LEU A 103 6.66 7.71 19.07
CA LEU A 103 5.38 8.25 19.52
C LEU A 103 5.05 7.77 20.94
N PHE A 104 4.79 8.73 21.83
CA PHE A 104 4.42 8.47 23.23
C PHE A 104 3.13 7.64 23.34
N SER A 105 2.13 7.96 22.51
CA SER A 105 0.87 7.23 22.39
C SER A 105 0.63 6.84 20.93
N ARG A 106 0.14 5.62 20.71
CA ARG A 106 -0.05 5.03 19.37
C ARG A 106 -1.38 4.29 19.28
N LEU A 107 -2.14 4.58 18.23
CA LEU A 107 -3.33 3.81 17.85
C LEU A 107 -3.02 2.71 16.82
N PHE A 108 -1.90 2.83 16.12
CA PHE A 108 -1.45 1.92 15.07
C PHE A 108 -0.11 1.29 15.43
N CYS A 109 0.24 0.19 14.77
CA CYS A 109 1.53 -0.50 14.98
C CYS A 109 2.67 0.14 14.19
N SER A 110 2.34 0.88 13.13
CA SER A 110 3.26 1.40 12.13
C SER A 110 2.65 2.62 11.46
#